data_AF-A0A7J0EZE7-F1
#
_entry.id   AF-A0A7J0EZE7-F1
#
_cell.length_a   1.000
_cell.length_b   1.000
_cell.length_c   1.000
_cell.angle_alpha   90.00
_cell.angle_beta   90.00
_cell.angle_gamma   90.00
#
_symmetry.space_group_name_H-M   'P 1'
#
loop_
_entity.id
_entity.type
_entity.pdbx_description
1 polymer ?
#
loop_
_entity_poly.entity_id
_entity_poly.type
_entity_poly.pdbx_seq_one_letter_code
_entity_poly.pdbx_strand_id
1 'polypeptide(L)'
;MVLELWFRAIPCLSLVILHFVLTMFMHLVQVNLFTSLKSIYLSLHMGDGVTCWKESFSVIIGGDEVTAGKPSPEIFLEVAKRLNVDPSKCLVIEDSIPGVTAGKAAGMEVVAVPSVPKQSHLYTSADEVINSLLDLRPEKWGLPPFEDWIDSTLPIEPWHIGGPVSKGFGRGSKVLGIPTANLSTDGYSTVLSEHPSGVYFGWAGLSTRGIYKFVMSIGWNPYFNNAEKTIEPWLLHDFNEDFYGEELRLAIVGYIRPEANFESLESLIEKIHEDRQIAETALERPPYFQYREDPYLKISFHGDNSHL
;
A
#
# COMPACT_ATOMS: atom_id res chain seq x y z
N MET A 1 19.10 -8.16 -5.82
CA MET A 1 18.06 -7.32 -5.19
C MET A 1 18.73 -6.08 -4.64
N VAL A 2 18.72 -4.99 -5.41
CA VAL A 2 19.06 -3.63 -4.98
C VAL A 2 18.30 -2.71 -5.93
N LEU A 3 17.26 -2.04 -5.44
CA LEU A 3 16.68 -0.89 -6.12
C LEU A 3 16.80 0.28 -5.14
N GLU A 4 17.95 0.94 -5.16
CA GLU A 4 18.33 2.02 -4.23
C GLU A 4 18.10 3.38 -4.89
N LEU A 5 16.96 4.03 -4.64
CA LEU A 5 16.65 5.37 -5.11
C LEU A 5 15.90 6.08 -3.95
N TRP A 6 16.35 7.24 -3.45
CA TRP A 6 16.07 8.57 -4.03
C TRP A 6 16.98 9.70 -3.47
N PHE A 7 17.24 10.73 -4.29
CA PHE A 7 17.96 11.96 -3.92
C PHE A 7 17.22 13.24 -4.35
N ARG A 8 17.47 14.31 -3.58
CA ARG A 8 16.92 15.69 -3.56
C ARG A 8 16.72 16.50 -4.87
N ALA A 9 16.76 15.93 -6.08
CA ALA A 9 16.81 16.70 -7.33
C ALA A 9 15.60 16.55 -8.28
N ILE A 10 14.50 15.92 -7.86
CA ILE A 10 13.33 15.75 -8.75
C ILE A 10 12.15 16.54 -8.19
N PRO A 11 11.78 17.66 -8.84
CA PRO A 11 10.68 18.50 -8.38
C PRO A 11 9.29 17.89 -8.59
N CYS A 12 9.16 16.71 -9.21
CA CYS A 12 7.88 16.10 -9.58
C CYS A 12 7.86 14.57 -9.36
N LEU A 13 8.22 14.11 -8.16
CA LEU A 13 8.07 12.68 -7.86
C LEU A 13 6.62 12.40 -7.43
N SER A 14 5.93 11.52 -8.16
CA SER A 14 4.67 10.93 -7.70
C SER A 14 4.91 9.58 -7.03
N LEU A 15 4.11 9.25 -6.03
CA LEU A 15 4.06 7.92 -5.43
C LEU A 15 3.68 6.86 -6.48
N VAL A 16 2.91 7.25 -7.49
CA VAL A 16 2.57 6.43 -8.66
C VAL A 16 3.83 5.97 -9.42
N ILE A 17 4.85 6.83 -9.61
CA ILE A 17 6.11 6.41 -10.26
C ILE A 17 6.86 5.41 -9.37
N LEU A 18 6.90 5.64 -8.06
CA LEU A 18 7.54 4.74 -7.11
C LEU A 18 6.80 3.38 -7.02
N HIS A 19 5.48 3.42 -6.98
CA HIS A 19 4.60 2.25 -6.99
C HIS A 19 4.74 1.49 -8.30
N PHE A 20 4.68 2.17 -9.45
CA PHE A 20 4.83 1.57 -10.79
C PHE A 20 6.19 0.86 -10.96
N VAL A 21 7.27 1.49 -10.49
CA VAL A 21 8.61 0.89 -10.46
C VAL A 21 8.63 -0.41 -9.62
N LEU A 22 7.77 -0.54 -8.60
CA LEU A 22 7.70 -1.72 -7.73
C LEU A 22 6.64 -2.74 -8.12
N THR A 23 5.52 -2.35 -8.71
CA THR A 23 4.51 -3.28 -9.24
C THR A 23 5.12 -4.15 -10.34
N MET A 24 6.04 -3.58 -11.14
CA MET A 24 6.91 -4.33 -12.07
C MET A 24 7.81 -5.34 -11.34
N PHE A 25 8.35 -4.99 -10.17
CA PHE A 25 9.20 -5.88 -9.37
C PHE A 25 8.40 -6.99 -8.66
N MET A 26 7.20 -6.69 -8.14
CA MET A 26 6.35 -7.66 -7.43
C MET A 26 5.83 -8.77 -8.36
N HIS A 27 5.47 -8.44 -9.61
CA HIS A 27 5.09 -9.44 -10.62
C HIS A 27 6.24 -10.37 -11.03
N LEU A 28 7.50 -9.97 -10.80
CA LEU A 28 8.69 -10.79 -11.05
C LEU A 28 9.06 -11.70 -9.85
N VAL A 29 8.50 -11.47 -8.67
CA VAL A 29 8.86 -12.21 -7.43
C VAL A 29 8.05 -13.49 -7.22
N GLN A 30 7.09 -13.82 -8.09
CA GLN A 30 6.38 -15.10 -8.03
C GLN A 30 7.19 -16.29 -8.60
N VAL A 31 8.46 -16.09 -8.99
CA VAL A 31 9.34 -17.16 -9.43
C VAL A 31 10.53 -17.25 -8.47
N ASN A 32 10.54 -18.32 -7.66
CA ASN A 32 11.73 -18.79 -6.96
C ASN A 32 12.93 -18.84 -7.91
N LEU A 33 13.84 -17.87 -7.83
CA LEU A 33 15.21 -18.02 -8.33
C LEU A 33 16.15 -17.03 -7.62
N PHE A 34 17.11 -17.58 -6.89
CA PHE A 34 18.36 -16.91 -6.55
C PHE A 34 18.91 -16.21 -7.81
N THR A 35 19.35 -14.95 -7.74
CA THR A 35 20.56 -14.48 -8.46
C THR A 35 20.94 -13.01 -8.22
N SER A 36 22.26 -12.81 -8.18
CA SER A 36 22.98 -11.60 -8.61
C SER A 36 22.58 -11.25 -10.05
N LEU A 37 21.88 -10.13 -10.25
CA LEU A 37 21.45 -9.70 -11.59
C LEU A 37 22.39 -8.61 -12.12
N LYS A 38 22.97 -8.89 -13.29
CA LYS A 38 23.83 -8.00 -14.09
C LYS A 38 23.01 -6.87 -14.72
N SER A 39 23.62 -5.70 -14.93
CA SER A 39 23.04 -4.51 -15.58
C SER A 39 22.22 -4.78 -16.87
N ILE A 40 22.56 -5.86 -17.59
CA ILE A 40 21.94 -6.29 -18.86
C ILE A 40 20.48 -6.78 -18.69
N TYR A 41 20.11 -7.41 -17.56
CA TYR A 41 18.76 -7.98 -17.40
C TYR A 41 17.68 -6.90 -17.21
N LEU A 42 18.04 -5.75 -16.62
CA LEU A 42 17.17 -4.57 -16.57
C LEU A 42 16.83 -4.03 -17.97
N SER A 43 17.58 -4.39 -19.01
CA SER A 43 17.36 -3.88 -20.37
C SER A 43 16.43 -4.72 -21.24
N LEU A 44 16.22 -6.00 -20.91
CA LEU A 44 15.64 -6.98 -21.84
C LEU A 44 14.14 -7.24 -21.67
N HIS A 45 13.51 -6.84 -20.56
CA HIS A 45 12.04 -6.94 -20.38
C HIS A 45 11.30 -5.64 -20.74
N MET A 46 11.98 -4.71 -21.45
CA MET A 46 11.52 -3.35 -21.75
C MET A 46 11.04 -3.16 -23.20
N GLY A 47 10.41 -4.18 -23.78
CA GLY A 47 9.75 -4.09 -25.08
C GLY A 47 8.24 -4.02 -24.89
N ASP A 48 7.67 -2.84 -25.17
CA ASP A 48 6.27 -2.55 -25.48
C ASP A 48 5.62 -1.52 -24.53
N GLY A 49 5.74 -0.24 -24.89
CA GLY A 49 4.75 0.79 -24.58
C GLY A 49 4.78 1.45 -23.19
N VAL A 50 5.73 1.11 -22.33
CA VAL A 50 5.82 1.67 -20.97
C VAL A 50 6.95 2.70 -20.87
N THR A 51 6.61 3.87 -20.33
CA THR A 51 7.50 5.00 -19.97
C THR A 51 8.88 4.56 -19.48
N CYS A 52 9.93 5.18 -20.03
CA CYS A 52 11.33 4.91 -19.70
C CYS A 52 11.64 5.40 -18.27
N TRP A 53 11.28 4.61 -17.27
CA TRP A 53 11.55 4.89 -15.85
C TRP A 53 13.03 5.20 -15.59
N LYS A 54 13.95 4.69 -16.42
CA LYS A 54 15.39 5.03 -16.39
C LYS A 54 15.66 6.53 -16.50
N GLU A 55 14.84 7.27 -17.25
CA GLU A 55 14.97 8.72 -17.39
C GLU A 55 14.61 9.47 -16.10
N SER A 56 13.92 8.81 -15.16
CA SER A 56 13.65 9.35 -13.84
C SER A 56 14.85 9.29 -12.90
N PHE A 57 15.98 8.69 -13.31
CA PHE A 57 17.15 8.48 -12.46
C PHE A 57 18.41 9.09 -13.05
N SER A 58 19.05 9.98 -12.28
CA SER A 58 20.31 10.62 -12.68
C SER A 58 21.50 9.65 -12.66
N VAL A 59 21.47 8.65 -11.77
CA VAL A 59 22.50 7.63 -11.60
C VAL A 59 21.81 6.30 -11.33
N ILE A 60 22.26 5.24 -12.00
CA ILE A 60 21.88 3.85 -11.75
C ILE A 60 23.17 3.07 -11.56
N ILE A 61 23.26 2.29 -10.48
CA ILE A 61 24.41 1.45 -10.17
C ILE A 61 23.93 0.02 -9.91
N GLY A 62 24.52 -0.94 -10.61
CA GLY A 62 24.31 -2.37 -10.39
C GLY A 62 25.28 -2.97 -9.38
N GLY A 63 24.95 -4.15 -8.85
CA GLY A 63 25.85 -4.91 -7.97
C GLY A 63 27.14 -5.39 -8.66
N ASP A 64 27.18 -5.36 -9.99
CA ASP A 64 28.34 -5.63 -10.83
C ASP A 64 29.31 -4.45 -10.96
N GLU A 65 28.91 -3.26 -10.50
CA GLU A 65 29.73 -2.05 -10.48
C GLU A 65 30.40 -1.79 -9.12
N VAL A 66 30.25 -2.72 -8.18
CA VAL A 66 30.88 -2.67 -6.85
C VAL A 66 31.64 -3.96 -6.55
N THR A 67 32.66 -3.87 -5.71
CA THR A 67 33.53 -5.00 -5.35
C THR A 67 32.98 -5.82 -4.19
N ALA A 68 32.26 -5.19 -3.27
CA ALA A 68 31.61 -5.83 -2.13
C ALA A 68 30.12 -5.50 -2.07
N GLY A 69 29.29 -6.54 -2.02
CA GLY A 69 27.85 -6.38 -1.80
C GLY A 69 27.50 -5.98 -0.36
N LYS A 70 26.23 -5.64 -0.15
CA LYS A 70 25.62 -5.41 1.17
C LYS A 70 25.99 -6.55 2.14
N PRO A 71 26.41 -6.27 3.38
CA PRO A 71 26.27 -5.01 4.12
C PRO A 71 27.41 -3.99 3.92
N SER A 72 28.28 -4.16 2.93
CA SER A 72 29.24 -3.11 2.55
C SER A 72 28.51 -1.83 2.13
N PRO A 73 28.98 -0.63 2.56
CA PRO A 73 28.39 0.65 2.15
C PRO A 73 28.78 1.09 0.72
N GLU A 74 29.60 0.29 0.03
CA GLU A 74 30.24 0.68 -1.24
C GLU A 74 29.26 1.16 -2.31
N ILE A 75 28.13 0.47 -2.48
CA ILE A 75 27.13 0.83 -3.49
C ILE A 75 26.51 2.20 -3.21
N PHE A 76 26.16 2.46 -1.95
CA PHE A 76 25.62 3.75 -1.52
C PHE A 76 26.63 4.88 -1.67
N LEU A 77 27.90 4.64 -1.27
CA LEU A 77 28.96 5.63 -1.38
C LEU A 77 29.30 5.97 -2.84
N GLU A 78 29.29 4.98 -3.73
CA GLU A 78 29.51 5.21 -5.16
C GLU A 78 28.34 5.98 -5.80
N VAL A 79 27.09 5.71 -5.41
CA VAL A 79 25.94 6.53 -5.83
C VAL A 79 26.10 7.98 -5.39
N ALA A 80 26.39 8.22 -4.10
CA ALA A 80 26.58 9.57 -3.57
C ALA A 80 27.71 10.33 -4.28
N LYS A 81 28.82 9.64 -4.57
CA LYS A 81 29.95 10.18 -5.33
C LYS A 81 29.58 10.54 -6.76
N ARG A 82 28.87 9.68 -7.50
CA ARG A 82 28.45 9.97 -8.88
C ARG A 82 27.42 11.11 -8.95
N LEU A 83 26.59 11.25 -7.92
CA LEU A 83 25.66 12.37 -7.77
C LEU A 83 26.33 13.65 -7.25
N ASN A 84 27.58 13.57 -6.78
CA ASN A 84 28.29 14.66 -6.11
C ASN A 84 27.49 15.23 -4.90
N VAL A 85 26.93 14.33 -4.09
CA VAL A 85 26.16 14.66 -2.88
C VAL A 85 26.84 14.06 -1.64
N ASP A 86 26.75 14.75 -0.52
CA ASP A 86 27.22 14.27 0.78
C ASP A 86 26.33 13.11 1.28
N PRO A 87 26.90 11.94 1.67
CA PRO A 87 26.16 10.81 2.23
C PRO A 87 25.16 11.19 3.35
N SER A 88 25.51 12.15 4.20
CA SER A 88 24.64 12.61 5.30
C SER A 88 23.37 13.33 4.84
N LYS A 89 23.25 13.64 3.54
CA LYS A 89 22.08 14.30 2.92
C LYS A 89 21.24 13.34 2.08
N CYS A 90 21.53 12.05 2.15
CA CYS A 90 20.87 11.00 1.39
C CYS A 90 19.80 10.31 2.22
N LEU A 91 18.70 9.95 1.55
CA LEU A 91 17.70 9.04 2.09
C LEU A 91 17.77 7.71 1.32
N VAL A 92 17.99 6.64 2.05
CA VAL A 92 18.00 5.27 1.53
C VAL A 92 16.68 4.61 1.86
N ILE A 93 16.08 3.95 0.88
CA ILE A 93 14.89 3.11 1.07
C ILE A 93 15.33 1.66 0.84
N GLU A 94 15.17 0.79 1.84
CA GLU A 94 15.66 -0.59 1.79
C GLU A 94 14.66 -1.59 2.34
N ASP A 95 14.62 -2.78 1.76
CA ASP A 95 13.70 -3.85 2.13
C ASP A 95 14.37 -5.01 2.89
N SER A 96 15.69 -4.93 3.10
CA SER A 96 16.50 -6.00 3.69
C SER A 96 17.46 -5.51 4.77
N ILE A 97 17.70 -6.34 5.79
CA ILE A 97 18.63 -6.04 6.89
C ILE A 97 20.06 -5.73 6.37
N PRO A 98 20.64 -6.50 5.42
CA PRO A 98 21.96 -6.16 4.87
C PRO A 98 21.98 -4.80 4.17
N GLY A 99 20.90 -4.44 3.47
CA GLY A 99 20.77 -3.14 2.81
C GLY A 99 20.67 -2.00 3.79
N VAL A 100 19.83 -2.11 4.81
CA VAL A 100 19.75 -1.11 5.89
C VAL A 100 21.10 -0.93 6.57
N THR A 101 21.78 -2.04 6.88
CA THR A 101 23.12 -1.99 7.50
C THR A 101 24.12 -1.26 6.62
N ALA A 102 24.11 -1.51 5.30
CA ALA A 102 24.97 -0.83 4.34
C ALA A 102 24.66 0.67 4.23
N GLY A 103 23.39 1.08 4.19
CA GLY A 103 22.99 2.49 4.15
C GLY A 103 23.42 3.24 5.40
N LYS A 104 23.24 2.64 6.58
CA LYS A 104 23.72 3.21 7.85
C LYS A 104 25.25 3.27 7.90
N ALA A 105 25.95 2.25 7.43
CA ALA A 105 27.41 2.23 7.35
C ALA A 105 27.97 3.30 6.39
N ALA A 106 27.18 3.72 5.39
CA ALA A 106 27.51 4.83 4.50
C ALA A 106 27.27 6.21 5.13
N GLY A 107 26.70 6.28 6.34
CA GLY A 107 26.37 7.53 7.02
C GLY A 107 25.09 8.21 6.51
N MET A 108 24.18 7.44 5.88
CA MET A 108 22.92 7.92 5.33
C MET A 108 21.75 7.73 6.29
N GLU A 109 20.66 8.48 6.06
CA GLU A 109 19.36 8.18 6.64
C GLU A 109 18.72 7.00 5.90
N VAL A 110 18.03 6.12 6.62
CA VAL A 110 17.48 4.87 6.07
C VAL A 110 16.04 4.66 6.53
N VAL A 111 15.13 4.53 5.57
CA VAL A 111 13.76 4.04 5.74
C VAL A 111 13.72 2.58 5.32
N ALA A 112 13.33 1.70 6.24
CA ALA A 112 13.12 0.29 5.95
C ALA A 112 11.68 0.01 5.53
N VAL A 113 11.51 -0.80 4.48
CA VAL A 113 10.23 -1.31 3.98
C VAL A 113 10.33 -2.84 3.90
N PRO A 114 10.18 -3.56 5.02
CA PRO A 114 10.47 -4.99 5.06
C PRO A 114 9.67 -5.78 4.02
N SER A 115 10.33 -6.57 3.16
CA SER A 115 9.63 -7.39 2.17
C SER A 115 8.79 -8.50 2.81
N VAL A 116 9.10 -8.87 4.06
CA VAL A 116 8.32 -9.81 4.86
C VAL A 116 7.57 -9.05 5.97
N PRO A 117 6.22 -9.11 5.98
CA PRO A 117 5.41 -8.53 7.04
C PRO A 117 5.85 -9.00 8.43
N LYS A 118 5.71 -8.13 9.44
CA LYS A 118 5.96 -8.42 10.88
C LYS A 118 7.42 -8.67 11.27
N GLN A 119 8.36 -8.53 10.36
CA GLN A 119 9.79 -8.49 10.67
C GLN A 119 10.30 -7.09 11.01
N SER A 120 9.42 -6.10 11.13
CA SER A 120 9.77 -4.70 11.40
C SER A 120 10.68 -4.52 12.63
N HIS A 121 10.51 -5.37 13.66
CA HIS A 121 11.34 -5.39 14.86
C HIS A 121 12.81 -5.81 14.63
N LEU A 122 13.13 -6.41 13.48
CA LEU A 122 14.49 -6.79 13.10
C LEU A 122 15.28 -5.62 12.49
N TYR A 123 14.61 -4.55 12.06
CA TYR A 123 15.20 -3.39 11.38
C TYR A 123 15.59 -2.30 12.38
N THR A 124 16.21 -2.68 13.50
CA THR A 124 16.51 -1.79 14.63
C THR A 124 17.50 -0.66 14.31
N SER A 125 18.26 -0.78 13.23
CA SER A 125 19.23 0.22 12.79
C SER A 125 18.66 1.24 11.80
N ALA A 126 17.46 1.02 11.26
CA ALA A 126 16.80 1.99 10.37
C ALA A 126 16.32 3.21 11.17
N ASP A 127 16.29 4.36 10.52
CA ASP A 127 15.78 5.60 11.12
C ASP A 127 14.23 5.61 11.15
N GLU A 128 13.60 4.87 10.23
CA GLU A 128 12.17 4.57 10.26
C GLU A 128 11.90 3.20 9.63
N VAL A 129 10.87 2.51 10.12
CA VAL A 129 10.36 1.29 9.50
C VAL A 129 8.91 1.52 9.13
N ILE A 130 8.59 1.40 7.84
CA ILE A 130 7.24 1.52 7.31
C ILE A 130 6.77 0.20 6.71
N ASN A 131 5.46 0.00 6.60
CA ASN A 131 4.90 -1.26 6.11
C ASN A 131 4.77 -1.27 4.58
N SER A 132 4.68 -0.09 3.99
CA SER A 132 4.59 0.11 2.55
C SER A 132 5.15 1.47 2.15
N LEU A 133 5.52 1.63 0.89
CA LEU A 133 5.85 2.94 0.35
C LEU A 133 4.66 3.90 0.27
N LEU A 134 3.42 3.40 0.36
CA LEU A 134 2.25 4.27 0.58
C LEU A 134 2.36 5.08 1.89
N ASP A 135 3.18 4.60 2.83
CA ASP A 135 3.38 5.23 4.14
C ASP A 135 4.51 6.25 4.12
N LEU A 136 5.31 6.31 3.05
CA LEU A 136 6.43 7.23 2.98
C LEU A 136 5.92 8.67 2.96
N ARG A 137 6.53 9.50 3.80
CA ARG A 137 6.29 10.95 3.88
C ARG A 137 7.61 11.68 3.64
N PRO A 138 7.93 12.07 2.40
CA PRO A 138 9.23 12.63 2.04
C PRO A 138 9.58 13.89 2.83
N GLU A 139 8.56 14.68 3.20
CA GLU A 139 8.71 15.92 3.97
C GLU A 139 9.35 15.69 5.35
N LYS A 140 9.19 14.51 5.95
CA LYS A 140 9.87 14.12 7.20
C LYS A 140 11.40 14.10 7.05
N TRP A 141 11.87 13.88 5.82
CA TRP A 141 13.28 13.75 5.44
C TRP A 141 13.79 15.00 4.70
N GLY A 142 13.03 16.10 4.74
CA GLY A 142 13.38 17.34 4.06
C GLY A 142 13.42 17.22 2.53
N LEU A 143 12.57 16.35 1.97
CA LEU A 143 12.24 16.22 0.55
C LEU A 143 10.88 16.91 0.27
N PRO A 144 10.59 17.31 -0.98
CA PRO A 144 9.25 17.81 -1.32
C PRO A 144 8.19 16.73 -1.10
N PRO A 145 6.98 17.08 -0.61
CA PRO A 145 5.88 16.12 -0.48
C PRO A 145 5.47 15.61 -1.86
N PHE A 146 4.86 14.43 -1.90
CA PHE A 146 4.28 13.91 -3.12
C PHE A 146 3.07 14.77 -3.56
N GLU A 147 2.97 15.07 -4.85
CA GLU A 147 1.90 15.91 -5.41
C GLU A 147 0.58 15.16 -5.67
N ASP A 148 0.60 13.83 -5.55
CA ASP A 148 -0.57 12.96 -5.78
C ASP A 148 -1.45 12.77 -4.54
N TRP A 149 -1.01 13.26 -3.37
CA TRP A 149 -1.86 13.32 -2.18
C TRP A 149 -2.86 14.48 -2.27
N ILE A 150 -4.13 14.16 -2.09
CA ILE A 150 -5.25 15.09 -2.13
C ILE A 150 -5.88 15.11 -0.74
N ASP A 151 -5.65 16.17 0.03
CA ASP A 151 -6.27 16.41 1.34
C ASP A 151 -6.28 15.16 2.25
N SER A 152 -5.09 14.62 2.53
CA SER A 152 -4.86 13.42 3.35
C SER A 152 -5.30 12.09 2.75
N THR A 153 -5.60 12.06 1.46
CA THR A 153 -5.90 10.83 0.72
C THR A 153 -5.00 10.65 -0.48
N LEU A 154 -4.69 9.41 -0.81
CA LEU A 154 -3.95 9.05 -2.02
C LEU A 154 -4.89 8.30 -2.97
N PRO A 155 -5.17 8.81 -4.18
CA PRO A 155 -5.79 8.03 -5.23
C PRO A 155 -4.96 6.80 -5.58
N ILE A 156 -5.62 5.66 -5.71
CA ILE A 156 -5.00 4.41 -6.16
C ILE A 156 -5.73 3.89 -7.39
N GLU A 157 -5.09 2.98 -8.12
CA GLU A 157 -5.81 2.24 -9.16
C GLU A 157 -6.96 1.47 -8.51
N PRO A 158 -8.21 1.66 -8.97
CA PRO A 158 -9.35 1.00 -8.35
C PRO A 158 -9.23 -0.51 -8.42
N TRP A 159 -9.58 -1.16 -7.31
CA TRP A 159 -9.67 -2.60 -7.24
C TRP A 159 -10.94 -3.00 -6.50
N HIS A 160 -11.32 -4.26 -6.68
CA HIS A 160 -12.64 -4.73 -6.33
C HIS A 160 -12.59 -5.98 -5.48
N ILE A 161 -13.48 -6.02 -4.49
CA ILE A 161 -13.71 -7.20 -3.66
C ILE A 161 -15.18 -7.24 -3.25
N GLY A 162 -15.72 -8.43 -3.06
CA GLY A 162 -17.10 -8.57 -2.64
C GLY A 162 -17.51 -10.00 -2.39
N GLY A 163 -18.66 -10.13 -1.77
CA GLY A 163 -19.26 -11.39 -1.39
C GLY A 163 -20.35 -11.20 -0.33
N PRO A 164 -20.90 -12.29 0.21
CA PRO A 164 -21.94 -12.23 1.23
C PRO A 164 -21.37 -11.66 2.54
N VAL A 165 -22.11 -10.74 3.15
CA VAL A 165 -21.75 -10.17 4.45
C VAL A 165 -21.85 -11.24 5.53
N SER A 166 -20.74 -11.51 6.22
CA SER A 166 -20.65 -12.50 7.28
C SER A 166 -20.74 -11.87 8.67
N LYS A 167 -21.15 -12.66 9.66
CA LYS A 167 -21.04 -12.25 11.06
C LYS A 167 -19.58 -12.34 11.49
N GLY A 168 -18.99 -11.19 11.78
CA GLY A 168 -17.65 -11.12 12.37
C GLY A 168 -17.63 -11.57 13.83
N PHE A 169 -16.45 -11.49 14.46
CA PHE A 169 -16.25 -11.88 15.86
C PHE A 169 -16.93 -10.93 16.87
N GLY A 170 -17.51 -9.82 16.43
CA GLY A 170 -18.29 -8.89 17.25
C GLY A 170 -17.51 -8.19 18.37
N ARG A 171 -16.17 -8.28 18.36
CA ARG A 171 -15.30 -7.79 19.44
C ARG A 171 -15.03 -6.28 19.36
N GLY A 172 -14.96 -5.73 18.15
CA GLY A 172 -14.81 -4.29 17.91
C GLY A 172 -16.14 -3.56 17.79
N SER A 173 -17.05 -4.04 16.94
CA SER A 173 -18.22 -3.26 16.50
C SER A 173 -19.20 -2.86 17.61
N LYS A 174 -19.47 -3.73 18.59
CA LYS A 174 -20.39 -3.42 19.71
C LYS A 174 -19.75 -2.60 20.83
N VAL A 175 -18.43 -2.69 21.01
CA VAL A 175 -17.69 -1.95 22.06
C VAL A 175 -17.26 -0.58 21.56
N LEU A 176 -16.91 -0.47 20.28
CA LEU A 176 -16.51 0.77 19.60
C LEU A 176 -17.73 1.58 19.09
N GLY A 177 -18.90 0.94 18.94
CA GLY A 177 -20.07 1.57 18.34
C GLY A 177 -19.99 1.73 16.81
N ILE A 178 -19.15 0.92 16.14
CA ILE A 178 -18.82 1.04 14.72
C ILE A 178 -19.32 -0.21 13.98
N PRO A 179 -20.39 -0.12 13.16
CA PRO A 179 -20.95 -1.27 12.46
C PRO A 179 -20.08 -1.65 11.24
N THR A 180 -19.06 -2.49 11.46
CA THR A 180 -18.26 -3.06 10.38
C THR A 180 -18.90 -4.32 9.82
N ALA A 181 -18.99 -4.40 8.49
CA ALA A 181 -19.29 -5.64 7.79
C ALA A 181 -18.01 -6.47 7.66
N ASN A 182 -18.11 -7.80 7.79
CA ASN A 182 -16.98 -8.70 7.56
C ASN A 182 -17.21 -9.45 6.25
N LEU A 183 -16.25 -9.37 5.33
CA LEU A 183 -16.29 -10.11 4.06
C LEU A 183 -15.39 -11.34 4.16
N SER A 184 -15.81 -12.45 3.54
CA SER A 184 -14.90 -13.58 3.34
C SER A 184 -13.79 -13.17 2.39
N THR A 185 -12.58 -13.60 2.69
CA THR A 185 -11.38 -13.39 1.88
C THR A 185 -11.12 -14.55 0.91
N ASP A 186 -12.00 -15.57 0.90
CA ASP A 186 -11.95 -16.70 -0.01
C ASP A 186 -11.97 -16.22 -1.47
N GLY A 187 -10.94 -16.58 -2.24
CA GLY A 187 -10.80 -16.19 -3.64
C GLY A 187 -10.16 -14.81 -3.86
N TYR A 188 -9.89 -14.03 -2.82
CA TYR A 188 -9.23 -12.72 -2.91
C TYR A 188 -7.86 -12.66 -2.21
N SER A 189 -7.35 -13.78 -1.71
CA SER A 189 -6.08 -13.83 -0.98
C SER A 189 -4.89 -13.26 -1.78
N THR A 190 -4.82 -13.51 -3.09
CA THR A 190 -3.80 -12.93 -3.98
C THR A 190 -3.95 -11.41 -4.09
N VAL A 191 -5.17 -10.92 -4.33
CA VAL A 191 -5.42 -9.47 -4.44
C VAL A 191 -5.09 -8.78 -3.11
N LEU A 192 -5.52 -9.35 -1.99
CA LEU A 192 -5.24 -8.79 -0.67
C LEU A 192 -3.75 -8.84 -0.29
N SER A 193 -2.99 -9.83 -0.77
CA SER A 193 -1.55 -9.90 -0.50
C SER A 193 -0.78 -8.76 -1.20
N GLU A 194 -1.23 -8.36 -2.40
CA GLU A 194 -0.68 -7.24 -3.17
C GLU A 194 -0.92 -5.86 -2.54
N HIS A 195 -1.99 -5.71 -1.75
CA HIS A 195 -2.36 -4.42 -1.16
C HIS A 195 -1.84 -4.29 0.26
N PRO A 196 -1.05 -3.27 0.61
CA PRO A 196 -0.48 -3.14 1.95
C PRO A 196 -1.56 -2.96 3.01
N SER A 197 -1.27 -3.40 4.24
CA SER A 197 -2.19 -3.17 5.35
C SER A 197 -2.34 -1.67 5.64
N GLY A 198 -3.55 -1.25 5.99
CA GLY A 198 -3.86 0.14 6.29
C GLY A 198 -5.34 0.45 6.14
N VAL A 199 -5.65 1.75 6.09
CA VAL A 199 -7.01 2.27 5.98
C VAL A 199 -7.25 2.77 4.56
N TYR A 200 -8.31 2.27 3.96
CA TYR A 200 -8.74 2.53 2.60
C TYR A 200 -10.19 3.03 2.58
N PHE A 201 -10.62 3.58 1.46
CA PHE A 201 -11.99 4.05 1.30
C PHE A 201 -12.50 3.87 -0.13
N GLY A 202 -13.81 3.96 -0.29
CA GLY A 202 -14.43 3.86 -1.59
C GLY A 202 -15.94 3.75 -1.57
N TRP A 203 -16.46 3.09 -2.59
CA TRP A 203 -17.88 2.92 -2.82
C TRP A 203 -18.30 1.47 -2.65
N ALA A 204 -19.44 1.27 -2.01
CA ALA A 204 -20.00 -0.03 -1.70
C ALA A 204 -21.38 -0.17 -2.34
N GLY A 205 -21.60 -1.25 -3.09
CA GLY A 205 -22.89 -1.65 -3.60
C GLY A 205 -23.48 -2.75 -2.73
N LEU A 206 -24.68 -2.50 -2.19
CA LEU A 206 -25.52 -3.50 -1.54
C LEU A 206 -26.67 -3.87 -2.46
N SER A 207 -26.86 -5.17 -2.64
CA SER A 207 -27.72 -5.71 -3.69
C SER A 207 -29.20 -5.30 -3.58
N THR A 208 -29.68 -5.01 -2.37
CA THR A 208 -31.07 -4.58 -2.12
C THR A 208 -31.21 -3.14 -1.64
N ARG A 209 -30.09 -2.46 -1.34
CA ARG A 209 -30.09 -1.17 -0.63
C ARG A 209 -29.45 -0.02 -1.42
N GLY A 210 -28.64 -0.32 -2.43
CA GLY A 210 -28.02 0.68 -3.30
C GLY A 210 -26.56 0.95 -2.98
N ILE A 211 -26.09 2.15 -3.29
CA ILE A 211 -24.66 2.51 -3.26
C ILE A 211 -24.37 3.45 -2.09
N TYR A 212 -23.34 3.12 -1.33
CA TYR A 212 -22.92 3.81 -0.11
C TYR A 212 -21.41 4.12 -0.15
N LYS A 213 -20.98 5.10 0.64
CA LYS A 213 -19.57 5.33 0.93
C LYS A 213 -19.10 4.34 1.99
N PHE A 214 -17.82 3.98 1.97
CA PHE A 214 -17.22 3.19 3.05
C PHE A 214 -15.81 3.67 3.38
N VAL A 215 -15.40 3.40 4.61
CA VAL A 215 -13.99 3.35 5.05
C VAL A 215 -13.69 1.93 5.49
N MET A 216 -12.50 1.41 5.25
CA MET A 216 -12.17 0.00 5.47
C MET A 216 -10.76 -0.14 6.03
N SER A 217 -10.62 -1.00 7.04
CA SER A 217 -9.32 -1.48 7.48
C SER A 217 -8.94 -2.76 6.74
N ILE A 218 -7.69 -2.86 6.28
CA ILE A 218 -7.05 -4.08 5.81
C ILE A 218 -5.92 -4.40 6.78
N GLY A 219 -5.97 -5.56 7.43
CA GLY A 219 -4.99 -5.95 8.45
C GLY A 219 -4.79 -7.46 8.53
N TRP A 220 -3.76 -7.92 9.25
CA TRP A 220 -3.46 -9.36 9.37
C TRP A 220 -4.32 -10.05 10.42
N ASN A 221 -4.84 -11.25 10.13
CA ASN A 221 -5.68 -11.99 11.06
C ASN A 221 -4.84 -12.77 12.11
N PRO A 222 -4.88 -12.41 13.41
CA PRO A 222 -4.10 -13.08 14.44
C PRO A 222 -4.54 -14.53 14.72
N TYR A 223 -5.77 -14.93 14.39
CA TYR A 223 -6.30 -16.26 14.68
C TYR A 223 -5.87 -17.33 13.67
N PHE A 224 -5.51 -16.93 12.45
CA PHE A 224 -5.06 -17.84 11.39
C PHE A 224 -3.54 -17.79 11.23
N ASN A 225 -2.81 -17.73 12.35
CA ASN A 225 -1.35 -17.58 12.38
C ASN A 225 -0.82 -16.42 11.52
N ASN A 226 -1.66 -15.40 11.27
CA ASN A 226 -1.40 -14.31 10.32
C ASN A 226 -1.05 -14.77 8.90
N ALA A 227 -1.60 -15.89 8.42
CA ALA A 227 -1.42 -16.32 7.04
C ALA A 227 -2.19 -15.45 6.05
N GLU A 228 -3.30 -14.83 6.48
CA GLU A 228 -4.21 -14.06 5.63
C GLU A 228 -4.54 -12.70 6.23
N LYS A 229 -4.74 -11.72 5.34
CA LYS A 229 -5.29 -10.41 5.70
C LYS A 229 -6.82 -10.50 5.76
N THR A 230 -7.42 -9.78 6.69
CA THR A 230 -8.85 -9.54 6.80
C THR A 230 -9.20 -8.13 6.37
N ILE A 231 -10.43 -7.95 5.91
CA ILE A 231 -10.98 -6.64 5.59
C ILE A 231 -12.22 -6.35 6.45
N GLU A 232 -12.30 -5.13 6.94
CA GLU A 232 -13.38 -4.66 7.81
C GLU A 232 -13.92 -3.32 7.28
N PRO A 233 -14.79 -3.34 6.26
CA PRO A 233 -15.48 -2.14 5.79
C PRO A 233 -16.53 -1.65 6.81
N TRP A 234 -16.49 -0.35 7.10
CA TRP A 234 -17.56 0.42 7.71
C TRP A 234 -18.29 1.23 6.63
N LEU A 235 -19.52 0.83 6.33
CA LEU A 235 -20.42 1.61 5.49
C LEU A 235 -20.84 2.87 6.24
N LEU A 236 -20.66 4.02 5.61
CA LEU A 236 -20.90 5.35 6.20
C LEU A 236 -22.39 5.70 6.09
N HIS A 237 -23.23 4.85 6.69
CA HIS A 237 -24.67 4.95 6.72
C HIS A 237 -25.24 4.26 7.96
N ASP A 238 -26.30 4.84 8.52
CA ASP A 238 -27.00 4.28 9.67
C ASP A 238 -28.11 3.33 9.19
N PHE A 239 -27.86 2.03 9.31
CA PHE A 239 -28.86 1.01 8.99
C PHE A 239 -29.71 0.70 10.23
N ASN A 240 -31.04 0.64 10.04
CA ASN A 240 -31.97 0.24 11.10
C ASN A 240 -31.96 -1.29 11.36
N GLU A 241 -31.38 -2.07 10.45
CA GLU A 241 -31.37 -3.53 10.48
C GLU A 241 -30.03 -4.06 9.98
N ASP A 242 -29.60 -5.21 10.51
CA ASP A 242 -28.45 -5.95 9.99
C ASP A 242 -28.72 -6.48 8.56
N PHE A 243 -27.68 -6.59 7.74
CA PHE A 243 -27.74 -7.08 6.36
C PHE A 243 -26.83 -8.31 6.14
N TYR A 244 -26.73 -9.18 7.14
CA TYR A 244 -25.98 -10.43 7.01
C TYR A 244 -26.52 -11.31 5.87
N GLY A 245 -25.62 -11.91 5.10
CA GLY A 245 -25.95 -12.70 3.92
C GLY A 245 -26.28 -11.88 2.68
N GLU A 246 -26.46 -10.55 2.80
CA GLU A 246 -26.60 -9.68 1.64
C GLU A 246 -25.27 -9.60 0.89
N GLU A 247 -25.35 -9.57 -0.45
CA GLU A 247 -24.18 -9.43 -1.31
C GLU A 247 -23.67 -7.97 -1.25
N LEU A 248 -22.42 -7.82 -0.81
CA LEU A 248 -21.70 -6.54 -0.71
C LEU A 248 -20.57 -6.52 -1.72
N ARG A 249 -20.49 -5.47 -2.53
CA ARG A 249 -19.45 -5.22 -3.54
C ARG A 249 -18.73 -3.93 -3.19
N LEU A 250 -17.41 -3.94 -3.12
CA LEU A 250 -16.58 -2.79 -2.82
C LEU A 250 -15.73 -2.42 -4.03
N ALA A 251 -15.74 -1.14 -4.40
CA ALA A 251 -14.75 -0.51 -5.26
C ALA A 251 -13.86 0.35 -4.36
N ILE A 252 -12.62 -0.09 -4.13
CA ILE A 252 -11.63 0.63 -3.34
C ILE A 252 -10.93 1.60 -4.27
N VAL A 253 -10.88 2.89 -3.92
CA VAL A 253 -10.44 3.96 -4.83
C VAL A 253 -9.36 4.86 -4.23
N GLY A 254 -9.10 4.73 -2.93
CA GLY A 254 -8.07 5.52 -2.28
C GLY A 254 -7.58 4.94 -0.97
N TYR A 255 -6.41 5.44 -0.58
CA TYR A 255 -5.70 5.12 0.66
C TYR A 255 -5.69 6.34 1.59
N ILE A 256 -5.83 6.12 2.89
CA ILE A 256 -5.78 7.19 3.91
C ILE A 256 -4.46 7.13 4.67
N ARG A 257 -4.16 5.99 5.31
CA ARG A 257 -3.03 5.87 6.24
C ARG A 257 -2.66 4.43 6.56
N PRO A 258 -1.45 4.18 7.10
CA PRO A 258 -1.07 2.86 7.62
C PRO A 258 -1.87 2.46 8.86
N GLU A 259 -1.83 1.16 9.17
CA GLU A 259 -2.22 0.66 10.48
C GLU A 259 -1.37 1.34 11.57
N ALA A 260 -1.99 1.66 12.70
CA ALA A 260 -1.33 2.33 13.82
C ALA A 260 -1.66 1.60 15.13
N ASN A 261 -0.71 1.59 16.05
CA ASN A 261 -0.96 1.17 17.43
C ASN A 261 -1.48 2.37 18.22
N PHE A 262 -2.49 2.14 19.07
CA PHE A 262 -3.11 3.19 19.88
C PHE A 262 -2.89 2.90 21.35
N GLU A 263 -2.52 3.93 22.11
CA GLU A 263 -2.27 3.83 23.56
C GLU A 263 -3.57 3.63 24.35
N SER A 264 -4.71 4.04 23.79
CA SER A 264 -6.03 3.92 24.41
C SER A 264 -7.14 3.62 23.40
N LEU A 265 -8.23 3.03 23.90
CA LEU A 265 -9.45 2.81 23.14
C LEU A 265 -10.04 4.12 22.59
N GLU A 266 -9.97 5.20 23.38
CA GLU A 266 -10.47 6.53 23.01
C GLU A 266 -9.71 7.08 21.80
N SER A 267 -8.37 7.01 21.82
CA SER A 267 -7.54 7.45 20.69
C SER A 267 -7.79 6.63 19.42
N LEU A 268 -8.09 5.33 19.56
CA LEU A 268 -8.49 4.48 18.45
C LEU A 268 -9.84 4.94 17.87
N ILE A 269 -10.84 5.16 18.72
CA ILE A 269 -12.19 5.60 18.30
C ILE A 269 -12.10 6.96 17.60
N GLU A 270 -11.41 7.93 18.20
CA GLU A 270 -11.22 9.26 17.62
C GLU A 270 -10.60 9.16 16.23
N LYS A 271 -9.56 8.32 16.08
CA LYS A 271 -8.90 8.15 14.79
C LYS A 271 -9.81 7.50 13.74
N ILE A 272 -10.63 6.52 14.12
CA ILE A 272 -11.59 5.91 13.18
C ILE A 272 -12.65 6.93 12.73
N HIS A 273 -13.09 7.82 13.62
CA HIS A 273 -14.01 8.90 13.25
C HIS A 273 -13.36 9.94 12.33
N GLU A 274 -12.08 10.25 12.55
CA GLU A 274 -11.29 11.09 11.63
C GLU A 274 -11.20 10.45 10.24
N ASP A 275 -10.87 9.15 10.17
CA ASP A 275 -10.79 8.40 8.91
C ASP A 275 -12.14 8.43 8.16
N ARG A 276 -13.26 8.31 8.88
CA ARG A 276 -14.61 8.47 8.32
C ARG A 276 -14.81 9.85 7.71
N GLN A 277 -14.46 10.93 8.43
CA GLN A 277 -14.64 12.31 7.93
C GLN A 277 -13.80 12.58 6.68
N ILE A 278 -12.56 12.07 6.67
CA ILE A 278 -11.67 12.12 5.51
C ILE A 278 -12.33 11.41 4.32
N ALA A 279 -12.79 10.17 4.50
CA ALA A 279 -13.45 9.40 3.43
C ALA A 279 -14.73 10.08 2.92
N GLU A 280 -15.60 10.58 3.81
CA GLU A 280 -16.83 11.28 3.44
C GLU A 280 -16.56 12.49 2.56
N THR A 281 -15.55 13.28 2.92
CA THR A 281 -15.14 14.49 2.20
C THR A 281 -14.43 14.17 0.89
N ALA A 282 -13.53 13.18 0.90
CA ALA A 282 -12.76 12.78 -0.28
C ALA A 282 -13.68 12.24 -1.37
N LEU A 283 -14.65 11.38 -1.03
CA LEU A 283 -15.54 10.74 -2.01
C LEU A 283 -16.45 11.71 -2.78
N GLU A 284 -16.61 12.95 -2.34
CA GLU A 284 -17.33 14.00 -3.09
C GLU A 284 -16.46 14.69 -4.15
N ARG A 285 -15.17 14.39 -4.20
CA ARG A 285 -14.24 15.04 -5.14
C ARG A 285 -14.19 14.34 -6.47
N PRO A 286 -13.94 15.05 -7.58
CA PRO A 286 -13.93 14.47 -8.92
C PRO A 286 -13.09 13.20 -9.11
N PRO A 287 -11.87 13.07 -8.55
CA PRO A 287 -11.05 11.86 -8.72
C PRO A 287 -11.74 10.59 -8.19
N TYR A 288 -12.55 10.71 -7.14
CA TYR A 288 -13.15 9.58 -6.43
C TYR A 288 -14.65 9.42 -6.72
N PHE A 289 -15.37 10.52 -6.95
CA PHE A 289 -16.83 10.54 -7.12
C PHE A 289 -17.29 9.72 -8.33
N GLN A 290 -16.51 9.74 -9.42
CA GLN A 290 -16.83 8.99 -10.64
C GLN A 290 -17.04 7.48 -10.40
N TYR A 291 -16.35 6.90 -9.42
CA TYR A 291 -16.44 5.48 -9.10
C TYR A 291 -17.72 5.09 -8.36
N ARG A 292 -18.55 6.05 -7.98
CA ARG A 292 -19.93 5.77 -7.52
C ARG A 292 -20.73 5.03 -8.59
N GLU A 293 -20.43 5.28 -9.86
CA GLU A 293 -21.12 4.68 -11.00
C GLU A 293 -20.45 3.40 -11.50
N ASP A 294 -19.41 2.91 -10.82
CA ASP A 294 -18.65 1.72 -11.19
C ASP A 294 -19.60 0.51 -11.40
N PRO A 295 -19.57 -0.15 -12.58
CA PRO A 295 -20.43 -1.28 -12.88
C PRO A 295 -20.34 -2.43 -11.88
N TYR A 296 -19.18 -2.63 -11.24
CA TYR A 296 -18.98 -3.67 -10.23
C TYR A 296 -19.93 -3.52 -9.02
N LEU A 297 -20.34 -2.28 -8.71
CA LEU A 297 -21.24 -1.96 -7.60
C LEU A 297 -22.71 -2.25 -7.94
N LYS A 298 -23.05 -2.31 -9.22
CA LYS A 298 -24.42 -2.46 -9.71
C LYS A 298 -24.74 -3.94 -9.91
N ILE A 299 -25.20 -4.58 -8.85
CA ILE A 299 -25.63 -5.98 -8.89
C ILE A 299 -26.91 -6.08 -9.75
N SER A 300 -26.78 -6.66 -10.94
CA SER A 300 -27.92 -6.99 -11.79
C SER A 300 -28.41 -8.39 -11.41
N PHE A 301 -29.47 -8.50 -10.62
CA PHE A 301 -30.22 -9.75 -10.57
C PHE A 301 -31.09 -9.85 -11.81
N HIS A 302 -30.55 -10.39 -12.90
CA HIS A 302 -31.40 -11.13 -13.84
C HIS A 302 -31.51 -12.55 -13.29
N GLY A 303 -32.65 -12.82 -12.66
CA GLY A 303 -33.05 -14.20 -12.39
C GLY A 303 -33.36 -14.90 -13.70
N ASP A 304 -32.34 -15.39 -14.39
CA ASP A 304 -32.52 -16.44 -15.39
C ASP A 304 -32.43 -17.80 -14.69
N ASN A 305 -33.54 -18.14 -14.03
CA ASN A 305 -33.95 -19.54 -13.92
C ASN A 305 -34.58 -19.96 -15.25
N SER A 306 -33.75 -20.11 -16.27
CA SER A 306 -34.12 -20.80 -17.50
C SER A 306 -32.87 -21.31 -18.21
N HIS A 307 -32.48 -22.55 -17.92
CA HIS A 307 -32.66 -23.68 -18.83
C HIS A 307 -31.90 -24.90 -18.30
N LEU A 308 -32.69 -25.95 -18.03
CA LEU A 308 -32.42 -27.40 -18.18
C LEU A 308 -31.01 -27.94 -17.91
#